data_AF-A0A6J8EZ32-F1
#
_entry.id   AF-A0A6J8EZ32-F1
#
_cell.length_a   1.000
_cell.length_b   1.000
_cell.length_c   1.000
_cell.angle_alpha   90.00
_cell.angle_beta   90.00
_cell.angle_gamma   90.00
#
_symmetry.space_group_name_H-M   'P 1'
#
loop_
_entity.id
_entity.type
_entity.pdbx_description
1 polymer ?
#
loop_
_entity_poly.entity_id
_entity_poly.type
_entity_poly.pdbx_seq_one_letter_code
_entity_poly.pdbx_strand_id
1 'polypeptide(L)'
;MPILEGNNFVPDDVITFIRYLIKCVADMEITQPDPANPQPGTYNPAKYGRAYYFSETGEKLRPVRKFTIDGEKRKNLAYDDPPLPHDNCEKYFSQTQISARGTSTLFLWFCPSHGHCYGFHMTNAEGRKDPSASLYSHLEHPPTDIFYDFACNLQEYCLNRESGYYRCVRFFHDIFHGYSHKCSCAYRSSRLQGFDTINSEICEQFNSFIQCIKSSARQMTQEHFCFYLQFFLHEWNERKRKISKRIAVAVAGGP
;
A
#
# COMPACT_ATOMS: atom_id res chain seq x y z
N MET A 1 -29.67 12.50 36.21
CA MET A 1 -28.35 12.91 35.66
C MET A 1 -28.61 13.79 34.46
N PRO A 2 -28.17 15.05 34.45
CA PRO A 2 -28.29 15.90 33.27
C PRO A 2 -27.32 15.40 32.19
N ILE A 3 -27.82 15.30 30.96
CA ILE A 3 -27.05 14.99 29.77
C ILE A 3 -26.14 16.20 29.51
N LEU A 4 -24.83 15.97 29.42
CA LEU A 4 -23.84 16.99 29.05
C LEU A 4 -24.01 17.35 27.55
N GLU A 5 -25.04 18.12 27.24
CA GLU A 5 -25.18 18.82 25.95
C GLU A 5 -24.25 20.04 25.97
N GLY A 6 -22.99 19.87 25.53
CA GLY A 6 -22.09 21.02 25.46
C GLY A 6 -20.65 20.78 25.02
N ASN A 7 -20.15 19.53 25.06
CA ASN A 7 -18.71 19.28 24.85
C ASN A 7 -18.26 19.03 23.41
N ASN A 8 -19.12 19.20 22.41
CA ASN A 8 -18.78 18.96 21.00
C ASN A 8 -18.66 20.24 20.15
N PHE A 9 -18.77 21.43 20.76
CA PHE A 9 -18.54 22.67 20.02
C PHE A 9 -17.04 22.99 20.02
N VAL A 10 -16.43 22.86 18.84
CA VAL A 10 -15.05 23.32 18.63
C VAL A 10 -15.09 24.84 18.51
N PRO A 11 -14.37 25.60 19.35
CA PRO A 11 -14.36 27.06 19.28
C PRO A 11 -13.95 27.60 17.89
N ASP A 12 -14.56 28.69 17.44
CA ASP A 12 -14.35 29.26 16.09
C ASP A 12 -12.90 29.72 15.84
N ASP A 13 -12.22 30.17 16.88
CA ASP A 13 -10.79 30.51 16.86
C ASP A 13 -9.93 29.26 16.62
N VAL A 14 -10.26 28.14 17.26
CA VAL A 14 -9.60 26.84 17.02
C VAL A 14 -9.85 26.37 15.59
N ILE A 15 -11.09 26.46 15.07
CA ILE A 15 -11.40 26.13 13.68
C ILE A 15 -10.59 27.01 12.72
N THR A 16 -10.53 28.31 12.98
CA THR A 16 -9.80 29.29 12.16
C THR A 16 -8.30 29.02 12.17
N PHE A 17 -7.74 28.73 13.34
CA PHE A 17 -6.33 28.35 13.50
C PHE A 17 -6.01 27.04 12.77
N ILE A 18 -6.84 26.01 12.90
CA ILE A 18 -6.68 24.75 12.16
C ILE A 18 -6.75 24.99 10.65
N ARG A 19 -7.72 25.79 10.17
CA ARG A 19 -7.81 26.16 8.75
C ARG A 19 -6.58 26.92 8.27
N TYR A 20 -6.03 27.82 9.09
CA TYR A 20 -4.79 28.53 8.79
C TYR A 20 -3.60 27.57 8.70
N LEU A 21 -3.45 26.64 9.65
CA LEU A 21 -2.40 25.62 9.60
C LEU A 21 -2.54 24.72 8.36
N ILE A 22 -3.75 24.25 8.06
CA ILE A 22 -4.02 23.46 6.84
C ILE A 22 -3.62 24.26 5.60
N LYS A 23 -3.95 25.56 5.55
CA LYS A 23 -3.56 26.43 4.44
C LYS A 23 -2.03 26.57 4.36
N CYS A 24 -1.33 26.83 5.47
CA CYS A 24 0.12 26.93 5.48
C CYS A 24 0.80 25.63 5.02
N VAL A 25 0.31 24.48 5.50
CA VAL A 25 0.80 23.16 5.06
C VAL A 25 0.52 22.95 3.58
N ALA A 26 -0.70 23.23 3.13
CA ALA A 26 -1.06 23.13 1.72
C ALA A 26 -0.21 24.06 0.85
N ASP A 27 0.06 25.30 1.27
CA ASP A 27 0.91 26.25 0.54
C ASP A 27 2.37 25.77 0.50
N MET A 28 2.88 25.17 1.58
CA MET A 28 4.19 24.51 1.60
C MET A 28 4.23 23.29 0.65
N GLU A 29 3.14 22.55 0.51
CA GLU A 29 3.05 21.38 -0.36
C GLU A 29 2.80 21.74 -1.85
N ILE A 30 2.02 22.79 -2.12
CA ILE A 30 1.69 23.30 -3.47
C ILE A 30 2.94 23.79 -4.20
N THR A 31 4.01 24.16 -3.49
CA THR A 31 5.28 24.55 -4.14
C THR A 31 6.06 23.38 -4.74
N GLN A 32 5.63 22.13 -4.56
CA GLN A 32 6.26 20.98 -5.22
C GLN A 32 5.22 19.98 -5.76
N PRO A 33 4.46 20.31 -6.81
CA PRO A 33 3.84 19.27 -7.61
C PRO A 33 4.98 18.58 -8.36
N ASP A 34 5.41 17.43 -7.85
CA ASP A 34 6.33 16.56 -8.59
C ASP A 34 5.59 16.18 -9.88
N PRO A 35 6.12 16.54 -11.08
CA PRO A 35 5.43 16.23 -12.31
C PRO A 35 5.27 14.71 -12.38
N ALA A 36 4.05 14.24 -12.63
CA ALA A 36 3.70 12.83 -12.76
C ALA A 36 4.24 12.25 -14.07
N ASN A 37 5.54 12.37 -14.29
CA ASN A 37 6.19 11.95 -15.50
C ASN A 37 6.80 10.56 -15.26
N PRO A 38 6.45 9.56 -16.08
CA PRO A 38 7.14 8.28 -16.06
C PRO A 38 8.64 8.48 -16.11
N GLN A 39 9.36 7.80 -15.22
CA GLN A 39 10.81 7.83 -15.12
C GLN A 39 11.38 6.61 -15.83
N PRO A 40 11.92 6.76 -17.06
CA PRO A 40 12.36 5.63 -17.86
C PRO A 40 13.41 4.78 -17.15
N GLY A 41 13.30 3.46 -17.28
CA GLY A 41 14.27 2.53 -16.70
C GLY A 41 14.11 2.28 -15.19
N THR A 42 13.08 2.84 -14.56
CA THR A 42 12.74 2.53 -13.16
C THR A 42 11.98 1.21 -13.00
N TYR A 43 11.37 0.70 -14.08
CA TYR A 43 10.81 -0.65 -14.14
C TYR A 43 11.89 -1.68 -14.46
N ASN A 44 12.28 -2.48 -13.47
CA ASN A 44 13.18 -3.61 -13.64
C ASN A 44 12.95 -4.64 -12.53
N PRO A 45 12.03 -5.59 -12.70
CA PRO A 45 11.70 -6.58 -11.68
C PRO A 45 12.89 -7.44 -11.26
N ALA A 46 13.72 -7.86 -12.21
CA ALA A 46 14.90 -8.68 -11.92
C ALA A 46 15.90 -7.95 -11.01
N LYS A 47 16.14 -6.66 -11.25
CA LYS A 47 17.07 -5.84 -10.46
C LYS A 47 16.49 -5.40 -9.13
N TYR A 48 15.24 -4.95 -9.11
CA TYR A 48 14.63 -4.28 -7.97
C TYR A 48 13.72 -5.17 -7.12
N GLY A 49 13.45 -6.40 -7.54
CA GLY A 49 12.57 -7.32 -6.80
C GLY A 49 11.12 -6.83 -6.75
N ARG A 50 10.69 -6.01 -7.72
CA ARG A 50 9.37 -5.39 -7.74
C ARG A 50 8.84 -5.24 -9.15
N ALA A 51 7.54 -5.45 -9.32
CA ALA A 51 6.83 -5.13 -10.54
C ALA A 51 5.49 -4.54 -10.15
N TYR A 52 5.20 -3.32 -10.59
CA TYR A 52 3.90 -2.69 -10.39
C TYR A 52 3.24 -2.42 -11.75
N TYR A 53 1.92 -2.52 -11.76
CA TYR A 53 1.07 -2.44 -12.95
C TYR A 53 -0.03 -1.39 -12.76
N PHE A 54 0.28 -0.35 -11.98
CA PHE A 54 -0.59 0.81 -11.82
C PHE A 54 -0.67 1.66 -13.11
N SER A 55 0.39 1.62 -13.91
CA SER A 55 0.49 2.19 -15.24
C SER A 55 0.87 1.11 -16.26
N GLU A 56 0.73 1.41 -17.55
CA GLU A 56 1.10 0.48 -18.63
C GLU A 56 2.59 0.13 -18.64
N THR A 57 3.46 1.08 -18.25
CA THR A 57 4.92 0.88 -18.24
C THR A 57 5.44 0.30 -16.94
N GLY A 58 4.66 0.41 -15.85
CA GLY A 58 5.10 0.05 -14.49
C GLY A 58 6.21 0.95 -13.93
N GLU A 59 6.54 2.04 -14.64
CA GLU A 59 7.56 2.99 -14.23
C GLU A 59 7.05 3.87 -13.08
N LYS A 60 8.01 4.38 -12.29
CA LYS A 60 7.71 5.39 -11.30
C LYS A 60 7.30 6.69 -11.98
N LEU A 61 6.31 7.36 -11.41
CA LEU A 61 5.89 8.71 -11.78
C LEU A 61 6.66 9.78 -11.01
N ARG A 62 7.15 9.44 -9.80
CA ARG A 62 7.87 10.37 -8.93
C ARG A 62 8.84 9.65 -7.99
N PRO A 63 9.96 10.27 -7.58
CA PRO A 63 10.83 9.72 -6.56
C PRO A 63 10.17 9.85 -5.18
N VAL A 64 10.52 8.95 -4.25
CA VAL A 64 10.09 9.09 -2.86
C VAL A 64 10.96 10.15 -2.19
N ARG A 65 10.34 11.14 -1.54
CA ARG A 65 11.08 12.19 -0.83
C ARG A 65 11.82 11.60 0.36
N LYS A 66 13.04 12.08 0.59
CA LYS A 66 13.88 11.70 1.72
C LYS A 66 13.69 12.73 2.82
N PHE A 67 13.34 12.28 4.01
CA PHE A 67 13.21 13.15 5.17
C PHE A 67 14.34 12.82 6.15
N THR A 68 14.84 13.84 6.82
CA THR A 68 15.81 13.72 7.92
C THR A 68 15.10 14.03 9.22
N ILE A 69 15.25 13.16 10.22
CA ILE A 69 14.78 13.42 11.58
C ILE A 69 15.80 14.34 12.25
N ASP A 70 15.34 15.47 12.78
CA ASP A 70 16.18 16.39 13.52
C ASP A 70 16.58 15.78 14.88
N GLY A 71 17.88 15.52 15.04
CA GLY A 71 18.53 15.32 16.33
C GLY A 71 18.00 14.22 17.25
N GLU A 72 18.30 12.94 17.01
CA GLU A 72 18.49 11.95 18.08
C GLU A 72 19.27 10.70 17.63
N LYS A 73 19.85 9.99 18.62
CA LYS A 73 20.82 8.90 18.44
C LYS A 73 20.33 7.82 17.47
N ARG A 74 21.19 7.49 16.51
CA ARG A 74 21.02 6.55 15.37
C ARG A 74 20.51 5.13 15.66
N LYS A 75 20.14 4.79 16.90
CA LYS A 75 19.84 3.40 17.32
C LYS A 75 18.50 2.86 16.80
N ASN A 76 17.54 3.73 16.44
CA ASN A 76 16.24 3.32 15.89
C ASN A 76 16.02 3.71 14.40
N LEU A 77 17.05 4.26 13.73
CA LEU A 77 17.02 4.65 12.30
C LEU A 77 16.75 3.49 11.34
N ALA A 78 16.87 2.24 11.79
CA ALA A 78 16.77 1.06 10.94
C ALA A 78 15.35 0.80 10.38
N TYR A 79 14.31 1.43 10.94
CA TYR A 79 12.92 1.11 10.57
C TYR A 79 12.19 2.19 9.74
N ASP A 80 12.49 3.47 9.93
CA ASP A 80 11.64 4.54 9.36
C ASP A 80 12.25 5.28 8.15
N ASP A 81 13.58 5.42 8.10
CA ASP A 81 14.33 6.03 6.99
C ASP A 81 15.68 5.34 6.67
N PRO A 82 15.86 4.00 6.76
CA PRO A 82 16.88 3.45 5.89
C PRO A 82 16.49 3.87 4.46
N PRO A 83 17.42 4.23 3.56
CA PRO A 83 17.05 4.35 2.16
C PRO A 83 16.22 3.11 1.80
N LEU A 84 15.18 3.26 0.96
CA LEU A 84 14.72 2.05 0.28
C LEU A 84 16.00 1.36 -0.22
N PRO A 85 16.18 0.04 -0.10
CA PRO A 85 17.44 -0.62 -0.49
C PRO A 85 17.78 -0.48 -1.99
N HIS A 86 17.33 0.57 -2.68
CA HIS A 86 17.02 0.60 -4.10
C HIS A 86 17.40 1.90 -4.81
N ASP A 87 18.07 2.85 -4.14
CA ASP A 87 18.87 3.84 -4.89
C ASP A 87 20.22 3.21 -5.30
N ASN A 88 20.73 2.26 -4.50
CA ASN A 88 21.74 1.27 -4.88
C ASN A 88 21.36 -0.06 -4.21
N CYS A 89 20.83 -1.01 -4.98
CA CYS A 89 20.55 -2.36 -4.47
C CYS A 89 21.84 -3.15 -4.33
N GLU A 90 22.42 -3.14 -3.13
CA GLU A 90 23.56 -4.00 -2.76
C GLU A 90 23.12 -5.40 -2.30
N LYS A 91 21.81 -5.63 -2.09
CA LYS A 91 21.24 -6.93 -1.71
C LYS A 91 20.49 -7.57 -2.88
N TYR A 92 21.23 -8.18 -3.79
CA TYR A 92 20.68 -9.21 -4.66
C TYR A 92 20.33 -10.41 -3.78
N PHE A 93 19.06 -10.82 -3.71
CA PHE A 93 18.70 -12.06 -3.03
C PHE A 93 19.25 -13.22 -3.86
N SER A 94 20.39 -13.77 -3.42
CA SER A 94 20.99 -14.96 -4.04
C SER A 94 20.00 -16.13 -4.09
N GLN A 95 19.10 -16.21 -3.10
CA GLN A 95 17.96 -17.12 -3.04
C GLN A 95 16.74 -16.44 -2.41
N THR A 96 15.56 -16.65 -2.99
CA THR A 96 14.29 -16.05 -2.52
C THR A 96 13.67 -16.87 -1.40
N GLN A 97 14.18 -16.72 -0.18
CA GLN A 97 13.62 -17.45 0.96
C GLN A 97 12.31 -16.84 1.43
N ILE A 98 11.20 -17.57 1.25
CA ILE A 98 9.87 -17.28 1.80
C ILE A 98 9.72 -18.08 3.11
N SER A 99 9.50 -17.38 4.22
CA SER A 99 9.44 -17.77 5.66
C SER A 99 10.73 -18.28 6.38
N ALA A 100 11.08 -17.57 7.48
CA ALA A 100 12.12 -17.73 8.53
C ALA A 100 13.46 -16.92 8.40
N ARG A 101 13.93 -16.37 9.55
CA ARG A 101 14.93 -15.29 9.77
C ARG A 101 15.92 -15.06 8.62
N GLY A 102 15.83 -13.88 8.00
CA GLY A 102 16.55 -13.54 6.75
C GLY A 102 15.65 -13.62 5.50
N THR A 103 14.33 -13.64 5.70
CA THR A 103 13.29 -13.85 4.69
C THR A 103 13.02 -12.62 3.84
N SER A 104 12.78 -12.82 2.55
CA SER A 104 12.08 -11.81 1.75
C SER A 104 10.56 -12.02 1.88
N THR A 105 9.87 -11.06 2.49
CA THR A 105 8.40 -10.96 2.51
C THR A 105 7.89 -10.43 1.18
N LEU A 106 6.78 -10.99 0.72
CA LEU A 106 6.13 -10.58 -0.52
C LEU A 106 4.97 -9.65 -0.18
N PHE A 107 5.09 -8.39 -0.57
CA PHE A 107 4.01 -7.42 -0.48
C PHE A 107 3.30 -7.33 -1.83
N LEU A 108 1.98 -7.22 -1.82
CA LEU A 108 1.12 -7.25 -3.00
C LEU A 108 0.04 -6.17 -2.94
N TRP A 109 -0.31 -5.63 -4.10
CA TRP A 109 -1.48 -4.74 -4.23
C TRP A 109 -2.61 -5.44 -4.94
N PHE A 110 -3.81 -5.37 -4.37
CA PHE A 110 -5.02 -5.88 -5.00
C PHE A 110 -6.11 -4.82 -5.12
N CYS A 111 -6.89 -4.89 -6.20
CA CYS A 111 -8.18 -4.26 -6.26
C CYS A 111 -9.17 -5.06 -5.40
N PRO A 112 -9.76 -4.48 -4.35
CA PRO A 112 -10.64 -5.25 -3.47
C PRO A 112 -12.00 -5.59 -4.11
N SER A 113 -12.43 -4.86 -5.14
CA SER A 113 -13.68 -5.15 -5.87
C SER A 113 -13.51 -6.15 -7.00
N HIS A 114 -12.46 -6.00 -7.83
CA HIS A 114 -12.22 -6.88 -8.97
C HIS A 114 -11.38 -8.10 -8.64
N GLY A 115 -10.60 -8.00 -7.57
CA GLY A 115 -9.61 -8.97 -7.17
C GLY A 115 -8.34 -9.04 -8.03
N HIS A 116 -8.15 -8.06 -8.91
CA HIS A 116 -6.96 -7.95 -9.76
C HIS A 116 -5.75 -7.56 -8.92
N CYS A 117 -4.60 -8.18 -9.15
CA CYS A 117 -3.34 -7.78 -8.55
C CYS A 117 -2.64 -6.73 -9.41
N TYR A 118 -2.29 -5.60 -8.81
CA TYR A 118 -1.53 -4.50 -9.43
C TYR A 118 -0.02 -4.62 -9.23
N GLY A 119 0.45 -5.76 -8.75
CA GLY A 119 1.86 -6.06 -8.66
C GLY A 119 2.34 -6.30 -7.25
N PHE A 120 3.66 -6.33 -7.12
CA PHE A 120 4.35 -6.81 -5.93
C PHE A 120 5.69 -6.11 -5.71
N HIS A 121 6.18 -6.24 -4.48
CA HIS A 121 7.60 -6.06 -4.20
C HIS A 121 8.08 -7.03 -3.13
N MET A 122 9.35 -7.39 -3.21
CA MET A 122 10.05 -8.17 -2.21
C MET A 122 10.68 -7.21 -1.18
N THR A 123 10.37 -7.41 0.10
CA THR A 123 10.95 -6.64 1.22
C THR A 123 11.55 -7.58 2.25
N ASN A 124 12.47 -7.12 3.09
CA ASN A 124 13.04 -7.95 4.17
C ASN A 124 12.14 -8.02 5.40
N ALA A 125 11.33 -6.97 5.58
CA ALA A 125 10.35 -6.84 6.63
C ALA A 125 9.32 -5.84 6.13
N GLU A 126 8.08 -6.29 6.01
CA GLU A 126 6.97 -5.44 5.63
C GLU A 126 6.76 -4.36 6.70
N GLY A 127 6.81 -3.09 6.28
CA GLY A 127 6.59 -1.95 7.15
C GLY A 127 5.71 -0.89 6.49
N ARG A 128 5.27 0.10 7.26
CA ARG A 128 4.42 1.23 6.81
C ARG A 128 4.98 2.01 5.60
N LYS A 129 6.31 1.99 5.43
CA LYS A 129 7.01 2.63 4.31
C LYS A 129 6.70 1.97 2.97
N ASP A 130 6.60 0.64 2.93
CA ASP A 130 6.42 -0.15 1.72
C ASP A 130 5.12 0.20 0.95
N PRO A 131 3.93 0.19 1.59
CA PRO A 131 2.70 0.63 0.94
C PRO A 131 2.73 2.13 0.60
N SER A 132 3.24 2.99 1.50
CA SER A 132 3.30 4.43 1.24
C SER A 132 4.21 4.79 0.06
N ALA A 133 5.39 4.19 -0.02
CA ALA A 133 6.34 4.45 -1.08
C ALA A 133 5.83 3.93 -2.43
N SER A 134 5.22 2.74 -2.43
CA SER A 134 4.72 2.13 -3.67
C SER A 134 3.58 2.93 -4.29
N LEU A 135 2.57 3.34 -3.51
CA LEU A 135 1.48 4.19 -3.99
C LEU A 135 2.01 5.55 -4.47
N TYR A 136 2.74 6.26 -3.60
CA TYR A 136 3.22 7.60 -3.91
C TYR A 136 4.08 7.63 -5.19
N SER A 137 4.96 6.65 -5.37
CA SER A 137 5.87 6.64 -6.52
C SER A 137 5.26 6.14 -7.84
N HIS A 138 4.14 5.41 -7.83
CA HIS A 138 3.58 4.81 -9.05
C HIS A 138 2.15 5.25 -9.39
N LEU A 139 1.45 5.93 -8.48
CA LEU A 139 0.12 6.46 -8.73
C LEU A 139 0.12 7.99 -8.76
N GLU A 140 -0.54 8.56 -9.75
CA GLU A 140 -0.71 10.01 -9.85
C GLU A 140 -1.56 10.56 -8.72
N HIS A 141 -2.61 9.81 -8.37
CA HIS A 141 -3.51 10.08 -7.26
C HIS A 141 -3.66 8.83 -6.40
N PRO A 142 -3.72 8.97 -5.06
CA PRO A 142 -3.92 7.80 -4.22
C PRO A 142 -5.32 7.21 -4.43
N PRO A 143 -5.51 5.93 -4.08
CA PRO A 143 -6.84 5.35 -3.96
C PRO A 143 -7.65 6.07 -2.87
N THR A 144 -8.98 6.06 -2.99
CA THR A 144 -9.88 6.63 -1.96
C THR A 144 -9.83 5.84 -0.65
N ASP A 145 -9.63 4.52 -0.77
CA ASP A 145 -9.74 3.56 0.30
C ASP A 145 -8.57 2.58 0.26
N ILE A 146 -7.89 2.42 1.39
CA ILE A 146 -6.79 1.46 1.56
C ILE A 146 -7.15 0.49 2.69
N PHE A 147 -7.03 -0.80 2.40
CA PHE A 147 -7.16 -1.87 3.38
C PHE A 147 -5.78 -2.43 3.70
N TYR A 148 -5.41 -2.43 4.98
CA TYR A 148 -4.07 -2.85 5.42
C TYR A 148 -4.06 -3.31 6.88
N ASP A 149 -3.30 -4.34 7.21
CA ASP A 149 -3.28 -4.95 8.55
C ASP A 149 -2.94 -3.93 9.65
N PHE A 150 -1.99 -3.03 9.37
CA PHE A 150 -1.56 -1.96 10.28
C PHE A 150 -2.00 -0.56 9.79
N ALA A 151 -3.26 -0.44 9.35
CA ALA A 151 -3.83 0.77 8.77
C ALA A 151 -3.61 2.06 9.59
N CYS A 152 -3.71 1.99 10.91
CA CYS A 152 -3.52 3.16 11.78
C CYS A 152 -2.10 3.74 11.70
N ASN A 153 -1.10 2.87 11.76
CA ASN A 153 0.30 3.26 11.67
C ASN A 153 0.67 3.68 10.25
N LEU A 154 0.04 3.07 9.25
CA LEU A 154 0.16 3.49 7.85
C LEU A 154 -0.41 4.90 7.63
N GLN A 155 -1.62 5.19 8.13
CA GLN A 155 -2.24 6.51 8.01
C GLN A 155 -1.34 7.60 8.62
N GLU A 156 -0.87 7.37 9.85
CA GLU A 156 0.04 8.31 10.52
C GLU A 156 1.31 8.55 9.69
N TYR A 157 1.92 7.48 9.16
CA TYR A 157 3.11 7.59 8.32
C TYR A 157 2.84 8.37 7.04
N CYS A 158 1.76 8.03 6.32
CA CYS A 158 1.39 8.67 5.07
C CYS A 158 1.11 10.18 5.26
N LEU A 159 0.36 10.55 6.29
CA LEU A 159 0.01 11.94 6.56
C LEU A 159 1.19 12.77 7.06
N ASN A 160 2.11 12.17 7.82
CA ASN A 160 3.32 12.87 8.28
C ASN A 160 4.35 13.10 7.16
N ARG A 161 4.30 12.31 6.09
CA ARG A 161 5.26 12.38 4.97
C ARG A 161 4.73 13.18 3.81
N GLU A 162 3.53 12.83 3.35
CA GLU A 162 2.94 13.36 2.11
C GLU A 162 1.46 13.67 2.37
N SER A 163 1.18 14.54 3.36
CA SER A 163 -0.19 14.92 3.72
C SER A 163 -1.00 15.38 2.52
N GLY A 164 -0.41 16.16 1.61
CA GLY A 164 -1.06 16.69 0.43
C GLY A 164 -1.52 15.61 -0.54
N TYR A 165 -0.75 14.53 -0.66
CA TYR A 165 -1.12 13.36 -1.45
C TYR A 165 -2.20 12.56 -0.73
N TYR A 166 -1.98 12.19 0.54
CA TYR A 166 -2.86 11.27 1.28
C TYR A 166 -4.07 11.90 1.99
N ARG A 167 -4.27 13.21 1.89
CA ARG A 167 -5.30 13.98 2.66
C ARG A 167 -6.72 13.42 2.59
N CYS A 168 -7.10 12.83 1.47
CA CYS A 168 -8.46 12.34 1.21
C CYS A 168 -8.57 10.81 1.29
N VAL A 169 -7.50 10.13 1.70
CA VAL A 169 -7.43 8.67 1.73
C VAL A 169 -7.98 8.16 3.05
N ARG A 170 -8.87 7.17 2.97
CA ARG A 170 -9.41 6.47 4.14
C ARG A 170 -8.64 5.17 4.34
N PHE A 171 -8.22 4.91 5.57
CA PHE A 171 -7.45 3.73 5.92
C PHE A 171 -8.30 2.81 6.79
N PHE A 172 -8.36 1.54 6.40
CA PHE A 172 -9.13 0.51 7.08
C PHE A 172 -8.25 -0.70 7.38
N HIS A 173 -8.46 -1.31 8.54
CA HIS A 173 -7.89 -2.62 8.81
C HIS A 173 -8.55 -3.67 7.90
N ASP A 174 -7.77 -4.65 7.48
CA ASP A 174 -8.35 -5.90 7.00
C ASP A 174 -9.35 -6.46 8.03
N ILE A 175 -10.45 -7.06 7.57
CA ILE A 175 -11.50 -7.57 8.47
C ILE A 175 -10.97 -8.57 9.51
N PHE A 176 -10.03 -9.45 9.15
CA PHE A 176 -9.49 -10.44 10.09
C PHE A 176 -8.60 -9.78 11.14
N HIS A 177 -7.83 -8.79 10.74
CA HIS A 177 -6.90 -8.08 11.62
C HIS A 177 -7.58 -6.97 12.42
N GLY A 178 -8.76 -6.50 11.99
CA GLY A 178 -9.52 -5.45 12.66
C GLY A 178 -10.17 -5.88 13.99
N TYR A 179 -10.50 -7.17 14.16
CA TYR A 179 -11.14 -7.66 15.40
C TYR A 179 -10.21 -7.67 16.60
N SER A 180 -8.91 -7.91 16.38
CA SER A 180 -7.91 -7.98 17.45
C SER A 180 -7.22 -6.64 17.74
N HIS A 181 -7.43 -5.63 16.89
CA HIS A 181 -6.75 -4.35 17.01
C HIS A 181 -7.42 -3.43 18.05
N LYS A 182 -6.60 -2.84 18.94
CA LYS A 182 -7.06 -1.93 20.01
C LYS A 182 -7.20 -0.47 19.58
N CYS A 183 -7.25 -0.19 18.27
CA CYS A 183 -7.32 1.18 17.75
C CYS A 183 -8.76 1.69 17.66
N SER A 184 -8.89 2.98 17.35
CA SER A 184 -10.18 3.64 17.14
C SER A 184 -11.07 2.85 16.18
N CYS A 185 -12.38 2.88 16.43
CA CYS A 185 -13.37 2.32 15.50
C CYS A 185 -13.35 3.01 14.13
N ALA A 186 -12.64 4.14 13.96
CA ALA A 186 -12.38 4.80 12.67
C ALA A 186 -11.79 3.85 11.62
N TYR A 187 -10.94 2.91 12.04
CA TYR A 187 -10.23 2.01 11.13
C TYR A 187 -10.99 0.71 10.83
N ARG A 188 -12.22 0.53 11.34
CA ARG A 188 -13.00 -0.68 11.07
C ARG A 188 -13.54 -0.63 9.64
N SER A 189 -13.12 -1.59 8.82
CA SER A 189 -13.58 -1.75 7.43
C SER A 189 -15.08 -1.93 7.29
N SER A 190 -15.73 -2.57 8.26
CA SER A 190 -17.19 -2.74 8.32
C SER A 190 -18.01 -1.44 8.37
N ARG A 191 -17.37 -0.30 8.60
CA ARG A 191 -18.03 1.02 8.54
C ARG A 191 -18.16 1.57 7.12
N LEU A 192 -17.42 1.00 6.18
CA LEU A 192 -17.49 1.44 4.79
C LEU A 192 -18.81 0.98 4.18
N GLN A 193 -19.55 1.92 3.59
CA GLN A 193 -20.77 1.60 2.88
C GLN A 193 -20.48 0.67 1.69
N GLY A 194 -21.22 -0.44 1.58
CA GLY A 194 -20.99 -1.44 0.54
C GLY A 194 -19.80 -2.36 0.82
N PHE A 195 -19.27 -2.40 2.05
CA PHE A 195 -18.19 -3.30 2.42
C PHE A 195 -18.49 -4.78 2.11
N ASP A 196 -19.77 -5.19 2.14
CA ASP A 196 -20.17 -6.56 1.79
C ASP A 196 -19.82 -6.97 0.35
N THR A 197 -19.53 -5.99 -0.52
CA THR A 197 -19.10 -6.21 -1.91
C THR A 197 -17.57 -6.19 -2.09
N ILE A 198 -16.83 -5.93 -1.00
CA ILE A 198 -15.39 -5.75 -0.98
C ILE A 198 -14.76 -7.03 -0.42
N ASN A 199 -13.81 -7.59 -1.16
CA ASN A 199 -13.02 -8.73 -0.70
C ASN A 199 -11.71 -8.24 -0.07
N SER A 200 -11.73 -7.95 1.23
CA SER A 200 -10.48 -7.62 1.95
C SER A 200 -9.56 -8.83 2.08
N GLU A 201 -10.12 -10.06 2.11
CA GLU A 201 -9.39 -11.32 2.30
C GLU A 201 -8.57 -11.76 1.08
N ILE A 202 -8.51 -10.96 0.03
CA ILE A 202 -7.93 -11.37 -1.24
C ILE A 202 -6.45 -11.74 -1.15
N CYS A 203 -5.71 -11.06 -0.28
CA CYS A 203 -4.31 -11.37 -0.01
C CYS A 203 -4.15 -12.82 0.47
N GLU A 204 -5.04 -13.29 1.34
CA GLU A 204 -5.01 -14.68 1.83
C GLU A 204 -5.41 -15.69 0.76
N GLN A 205 -6.39 -15.35 -0.07
CA GLN A 205 -6.77 -16.19 -1.21
C GLN A 205 -5.60 -16.34 -2.19
N PHE A 206 -4.88 -15.25 -2.49
CA PHE A 206 -3.71 -15.30 -3.35
C PHE A 206 -2.54 -16.04 -2.70
N ASN A 207 -2.30 -15.82 -1.41
CA ASN A 207 -1.30 -16.53 -0.62
C ASN A 207 -1.53 -18.05 -0.67
N SER A 208 -2.79 -18.49 -0.61
CA SER A 208 -3.19 -19.89 -0.83
C SER A 208 -2.92 -20.38 -2.26
N PHE A 209 -3.25 -19.57 -3.27
CA PHE A 209 -3.00 -19.87 -4.68
C PHE A 209 -1.51 -20.09 -4.98
N ILE A 210 -0.62 -19.29 -4.39
CA ILE A 210 0.83 -19.41 -4.61
C ILE A 210 1.53 -20.40 -3.66
N GLN A 211 0.80 -21.12 -2.80
CA GLN A 211 1.41 -22.13 -1.91
C GLN A 211 2.20 -23.18 -2.70
N CYS A 212 1.71 -23.56 -3.89
CA CYS A 212 2.34 -24.57 -4.74
C CYS A 212 3.76 -24.20 -5.21
N ILE A 213 4.10 -22.90 -5.23
CA ILE A 213 5.43 -22.44 -5.65
C ILE A 213 6.34 -22.08 -4.48
N LYS A 214 5.86 -22.06 -3.23
CA LYS A 214 6.68 -21.61 -2.09
C LYS A 214 7.94 -22.45 -1.88
N SER A 215 7.86 -23.76 -2.09
CA SER A 215 9.01 -24.66 -1.98
C SER A 215 10.05 -24.37 -3.08
N SER A 216 9.60 -24.21 -4.32
CA SER A 216 10.45 -23.93 -5.47
C SER A 216 11.05 -22.53 -5.41
N ALA A 217 10.26 -21.54 -4.97
CA ALA A 217 10.68 -20.15 -4.79
C ALA A 217 11.93 -20.07 -3.89
N ARG A 218 11.97 -20.83 -2.80
CA ARG A 218 13.14 -20.87 -1.89
C ARG A 218 14.47 -21.20 -2.56
N GLN A 219 14.45 -21.88 -3.70
CA GLN A 219 15.63 -22.27 -4.48
C GLN A 219 15.90 -21.33 -5.67
N MET A 220 15.00 -20.40 -5.97
CA MET A 220 15.12 -19.48 -7.10
C MET A 220 15.93 -18.24 -6.74
N THR A 221 16.71 -17.75 -7.70
CA THR A 221 17.26 -16.38 -7.63
C THR A 221 16.11 -15.36 -7.73
N GLN A 222 16.36 -14.13 -7.29
CA GLN A 222 15.38 -13.03 -7.39
C GLN A 222 14.82 -12.87 -8.80
N GLU A 223 15.67 -12.91 -9.82
CA GLU A 223 15.28 -12.76 -11.22
C GLU A 223 14.29 -13.85 -11.65
N HIS A 224 14.63 -15.11 -11.40
CA HIS A 224 13.75 -16.23 -11.72
C HIS A 224 12.45 -16.15 -10.92
N PHE A 225 12.52 -15.85 -9.64
CA PHE A 225 11.33 -15.71 -8.81
C PHE A 225 10.41 -14.59 -9.30
N CYS A 226 10.96 -13.43 -9.65
CA CYS A 226 10.19 -12.32 -10.21
C CYS A 226 9.54 -12.71 -11.54
N PHE A 227 10.26 -13.42 -12.43
CA PHE A 227 9.68 -13.90 -13.68
C PHE A 227 8.50 -14.86 -13.44
N TYR A 228 8.70 -15.87 -12.58
CA TYR A 228 7.64 -16.83 -12.24
C TYR A 228 6.45 -16.14 -11.57
N LEU A 229 6.69 -15.26 -10.60
CA LEU A 229 5.61 -14.58 -9.90
C LEU A 229 4.78 -13.71 -10.85
N GLN A 230 5.39 -13.03 -11.81
CA GLN A 230 4.67 -12.28 -12.85
C GLN A 230 3.76 -13.19 -13.68
N PHE A 231 4.20 -14.40 -14.02
CA PHE A 231 3.34 -15.39 -14.68
C PHE A 231 2.15 -15.81 -13.81
N PHE A 232 2.38 -16.14 -12.54
CA PHE A 232 1.29 -16.51 -11.62
C PHE A 232 0.31 -15.36 -11.36
N LEU A 233 0.80 -14.13 -11.33
CA LEU A 233 -0.03 -12.93 -11.26
C LEU A 233 -0.89 -12.75 -12.50
N HIS A 234 -0.33 -12.97 -13.68
CA HIS A 234 -1.11 -12.98 -14.93
C HIS A 234 -2.21 -14.03 -14.88
N GLU A 235 -1.88 -15.28 -14.53
CA GLU A 235 -2.86 -16.37 -14.40
C GLU A 235 -3.97 -16.06 -13.39
N TRP A 236 -3.60 -15.50 -12.23
CA TRP A 236 -4.57 -15.04 -11.23
C TRP A 236 -5.50 -13.97 -11.79
N ASN A 237 -4.93 -12.97 -12.45
CA ASN A 237 -5.67 -11.86 -13.03
C ASN A 237 -6.62 -12.30 -14.14
N GLU A 238 -6.23 -13.27 -14.99
CA GLU A 238 -7.11 -13.88 -15.98
C GLU A 238 -8.28 -14.63 -15.33
N ARG A 239 -8.02 -15.38 -14.26
CA ARG A 239 -9.08 -16.09 -13.50
C ARG A 239 -10.09 -15.10 -12.94
N LYS A 240 -9.62 -14.02 -12.29
CA LYS A 240 -10.49 -12.99 -11.73
C LYS A 240 -11.27 -12.25 -12.82
N ARG A 241 -10.64 -11.92 -13.96
CA ARG A 241 -11.33 -11.31 -15.11
C ARG A 241 -12.46 -12.20 -15.65
N LYS A 242 -12.25 -13.52 -15.76
CA LYS A 242 -13.29 -14.47 -16.19
C LYS A 242 -14.46 -14.50 -15.20
N ILE A 243 -14.19 -14.46 -13.90
CA ILE A 243 -15.22 -14.41 -12.86
C ILE A 243 -16.01 -13.10 -12.96
N SER A 244 -15.35 -11.95 -13.03
CA SER A 244 -16.02 -10.64 -13.16
C SER A 244 -16.91 -10.58 -14.41
N LYS A 245 -16.45 -11.10 -15.56
CA LYS A 245 -17.27 -11.19 -16.78
C LYS A 245 -18.51 -12.05 -16.58
N ARG A 246 -18.39 -13.21 -15.92
CA ARG A 246 -19.53 -14.10 -15.62
C ARG A 246 -20.56 -13.43 -14.70
N ILE A 247 -20.08 -12.74 -13.65
CA ILE A 247 -20.95 -11.98 -12.74
C ILE A 247 -21.66 -10.86 -13.50
N ALA A 248 -20.94 -10.09 -14.33
CA ALA A 248 -21.54 -9.02 -15.13
C ALA A 248 -22.63 -9.54 -16.08
N VAL A 249 -22.40 -10.68 -16.74
CA VAL A 249 -23.42 -11.33 -17.58
C VAL A 249 -24.61 -11.82 -16.77
N ALA A 250 -24.39 -12.41 -15.60
CA ALA A 250 -25.46 -12.88 -14.73
C ALA A 250 -26.32 -11.73 -14.17
N VAL A 251 -25.71 -10.59 -13.85
CA VAL A 251 -26.40 -9.38 -13.40
C VAL A 251 -27.17 -8.72 -14.55
N ALA A 252 -26.60 -8.68 -15.77
CA ALA A 252 -27.26 -8.13 -16.95
C ALA A 252 -28.37 -9.03 -17.54
N GLY A 253 -28.36 -10.33 -17.20
CA GLY A 253 -29.33 -11.33 -17.64
C GLY A 253 -30.34 -11.77 -16.57
N GLY A 254 -30.40 -11.08 -15.42
CA GLY A 254 -31.46 -11.28 -14.43
C GLY A 254 -32.79 -10.67 -14.91
N PRO A 255 -33.94 -11.21 -14.47
CA PRO A 255 -35.27 -10.84 -14.98
C PRO A 255 -35.62 -9.35 -14.85
#